data_AF-A0A2V3PKD4-F1
#
_entry.id   AF-A0A2V3PKD4-F1
#
_cell.length_a   1.000
_cell.length_b   1.000
_cell.length_c   1.000
_cell.angle_alpha   90.00
_cell.angle_beta   90.00
_cell.angle_gamma   90.00
#
_symmetry.space_group_name_H-M   'P 1'
#
loop_
_entity.id
_entity.type
_entity.pdbx_description
1 polymer ?
#
loop_
_entity_poly.entity_id
_entity_poly.type
_entity_poly.pdbx_seq_one_letter_code
_entity_poly.pdbx_strand_id
1 'polypeptide(L)'
;MKSMSFYSSMGIMLVMLMCGNLVFSQNSAFNPDRKVEMVVEKPSSQAIESLQILKEGNKRFFSGTSTHKRQDSERIKELAKGQNPKCVIVGCSDSRVPPEIVFDQGLGDVFSIRTAGNVMADFEEGSIEYAIEHLHTPLVVVMGHQGCGAIKALLDHVDNVDAGNSLEREDHVSKIIEKLKSEEEEQEVLRTAGKNFNLAVVANVVHGVKQLRNSDPYLKKAYLNGEINIVGAVYHIESGEVEFLDF
;
A
#
# COMPACT_ATOMS: atom_id res chain seq x y z
N MET A 1 -5.78 -74.42 54.42
CA MET A 1 -4.86 -74.43 53.27
C MET A 1 -5.24 -73.29 52.34
N LYS A 2 -4.28 -72.37 52.13
CA LYS A 2 -4.07 -71.33 51.09
C LYS A 2 -5.10 -71.30 49.93
N SER A 3 -5.58 -70.17 49.39
CA SER A 3 -4.91 -68.89 49.12
C SER A 3 -5.87 -67.73 48.79
N MET A 4 -5.41 -66.50 49.08
CA MET A 4 -5.91 -65.18 48.69
C MET A 4 -5.92 -64.92 47.16
N SER A 5 -6.81 -64.04 46.69
CA SER A 5 -6.43 -62.89 45.84
C SER A 5 -7.54 -61.82 45.83
N PHE A 6 -7.14 -60.59 46.14
CA PHE A 6 -7.82 -59.31 45.89
C PHE A 6 -7.74 -58.92 44.40
N TYR A 7 -8.58 -57.96 43.95
CA TYR A 7 -8.39 -56.86 42.96
C TYR A 7 -9.81 -56.40 42.53
N SER A 8 -10.39 -55.33 43.07
CA SER A 8 -10.19 -53.88 42.83
C SER A 8 -10.40 -53.41 41.38
N SER A 9 -11.54 -52.73 41.18
CA SER A 9 -11.78 -51.51 40.36
C SER A 9 -10.98 -51.26 39.08
N MET A 10 -11.67 -51.06 37.95
CA MET A 10 -11.76 -49.73 37.30
C MET A 10 -12.75 -49.80 36.14
N GLY A 11 -13.70 -48.85 36.09
CA GLY A 11 -14.60 -48.66 34.96
C GLY A 11 -13.82 -48.22 33.72
N ILE A 12 -14.08 -48.89 32.59
CA ILE A 12 -13.58 -48.49 31.28
C ILE A 12 -14.51 -47.38 30.78
N MET A 13 -14.03 -46.13 30.87
CA MET A 13 -14.63 -44.98 30.22
C MET A 13 -14.28 -45.04 28.73
N LEU A 14 -15.31 -45.30 27.91
CA LEU A 14 -15.24 -45.33 26.46
C LEU A 14 -15.01 -43.91 25.93
N VAL A 15 -13.75 -43.53 25.70
CA VAL A 15 -13.42 -42.32 24.95
C VAL A 15 -13.44 -42.67 23.46
N MET A 16 -14.50 -42.23 22.77
CA MET A 16 -14.57 -42.24 21.31
C MET A 16 -13.38 -41.45 20.74
N LEU A 17 -12.43 -42.14 20.11
CA LEU A 17 -11.53 -41.52 19.15
C LEU A 17 -12.33 -41.12 17.91
N MET A 18 -12.83 -39.89 17.91
CA MET A 18 -13.17 -39.18 16.69
C MET A 18 -11.85 -38.75 16.05
N CYS A 19 -11.33 -39.56 15.12
CA CYS A 19 -10.34 -39.10 14.15
C CYS A 19 -11.00 -38.06 13.24
N GLY A 20 -11.15 -36.84 13.75
CA GLY A 20 -11.39 -35.67 12.93
C GLY A 20 -10.10 -35.35 12.20
N ASN A 21 -10.07 -35.62 10.90
CA ASN A 21 -9.11 -35.02 10.01
C ASN A 21 -9.21 -33.49 10.18
N LEU A 22 -8.32 -32.90 10.98
CA LEU A 22 -7.96 -31.50 10.80
C LEU A 22 -7.30 -31.43 9.42
N VAL A 23 -8.12 -31.17 8.41
CA VAL A 23 -7.68 -30.56 7.18
C VAL A 23 -7.08 -29.22 7.62
N PHE A 24 -5.75 -29.16 7.69
CA PHE A 24 -5.05 -27.89 7.71
C PHE A 24 -5.57 -27.10 6.51
N SER A 25 -6.39 -26.09 6.80
CA SER A 25 -6.79 -25.08 5.82
C SER A 25 -5.51 -24.59 5.17
N GLN A 26 -5.41 -24.79 3.86
CA GLN A 26 -4.30 -24.27 3.06
C GLN A 26 -4.16 -22.79 3.39
N ASN A 27 -2.96 -22.37 3.82
CA ASN A 27 -2.57 -20.97 3.83
C ASN A 27 -2.96 -20.39 2.47
N SER A 28 -4.01 -19.56 2.44
CA SER A 28 -4.28 -18.76 1.25
C SER A 28 -3.08 -17.85 1.09
N ALA A 29 -2.29 -18.03 0.05
CA ALA A 29 -1.20 -17.12 -0.27
C ALA A 29 -1.74 -15.69 -0.37
N PHE A 30 -0.93 -14.69 -0.01
CA PHE A 30 -1.25 -13.28 -0.25
C PHE A 30 -1.78 -13.13 -1.69
N ASN A 31 -3.07 -12.77 -1.79
CA ASN A 31 -3.73 -12.52 -3.04
C ASN A 31 -4.00 -11.02 -3.13
N PRO A 32 -3.22 -10.27 -3.93
CA PRO A 32 -3.45 -8.84 -4.10
C PRO A 32 -4.85 -8.58 -4.68
N ASP A 33 -5.43 -9.52 -5.43
CA ASP A 33 -6.71 -9.39 -6.12
C ASP A 33 -7.92 -9.75 -5.23
N ARG A 34 -7.74 -9.89 -3.91
CA ARG A 34 -8.85 -10.17 -2.99
C ARG A 34 -9.78 -8.95 -2.92
N LYS A 35 -10.82 -8.97 -3.77
CA LYS A 35 -11.84 -7.93 -3.84
C LYS A 35 -12.56 -7.77 -2.50
N VAL A 36 -12.57 -6.55 -1.97
CA VAL A 36 -13.54 -6.14 -0.96
C VAL A 36 -14.81 -5.76 -1.71
N GLU A 37 -15.92 -6.47 -1.46
CA GLU A 37 -17.22 -6.12 -2.05
C GLU A 37 -17.72 -4.80 -1.45
N MET A 38 -17.34 -3.68 -2.07
CA MET A 38 -17.96 -2.38 -1.87
C MET A 38 -18.76 -2.01 -3.10
N VAL A 39 -19.98 -1.49 -2.91
CA VAL A 39 -20.73 -0.87 -4.00
C VAL A 39 -20.12 0.52 -4.21
N VAL A 40 -19.28 0.64 -5.22
CA VAL A 40 -18.61 1.89 -5.60
C VAL A 40 -19.28 2.42 -6.86
N GLU A 41 -19.68 3.69 -6.87
CA GLU A 41 -20.08 4.34 -8.11
C GLU A 41 -18.93 4.38 -9.11
N LYS A 42 -19.25 4.47 -10.41
CA LYS A 42 -18.22 4.52 -11.44
C LYS A 42 -17.34 5.77 -11.23
N PRO A 43 -16.00 5.66 -11.33
CA PRO A 43 -15.12 6.82 -11.28
C PRO A 43 -15.54 7.94 -12.25
N SER A 44 -15.44 9.18 -11.79
CA SER A 44 -15.70 10.36 -12.62
C SER A 44 -14.87 10.35 -13.90
N SER A 45 -15.38 10.99 -14.97
CA SER A 45 -14.65 11.10 -16.24
C SER A 45 -13.30 11.82 -16.06
N GLN A 46 -13.25 12.80 -15.15
CA GLN A 46 -12.03 13.54 -14.83
C GLN A 46 -10.98 12.65 -14.15
N ALA A 47 -11.39 11.74 -13.26
CA ALA A 47 -10.48 10.77 -12.65
C ALA A 47 -9.91 9.80 -13.69
N ILE A 48 -10.75 9.33 -14.62
CA ILE A 48 -10.34 8.45 -15.72
C ILE A 48 -9.34 9.16 -16.64
N GLU A 49 -9.62 10.40 -17.03
CA GLU A 49 -8.74 11.20 -17.87
C GLU A 49 -7.39 11.47 -17.18
N SER A 50 -7.43 11.83 -15.89
CA SER A 50 -6.22 12.07 -15.09
C SER A 50 -5.32 10.83 -15.03
N LEU A 51 -5.92 9.64 -14.88
CA LEU A 51 -5.17 8.38 -14.88
C LEU A 51 -4.52 8.10 -16.24
N GLN A 52 -5.22 8.39 -17.35
CA GLN A 52 -4.64 8.24 -18.69
C GLN A 52 -3.48 9.20 -18.92
N ILE A 53 -3.61 10.45 -18.48
CA ILE A 53 -2.53 11.45 -18.57
C ILE A 53 -1.26 10.96 -17.85
N LEU A 54 -1.40 10.35 -16.68
CA LEU A 54 -0.28 9.76 -15.95
C LEU A 54 0.32 8.57 -16.71
N LYS A 55 -0.51 7.63 -17.19
CA LYS A 55 -0.04 6.47 -17.96
C LYS A 55 0.72 6.88 -19.22
N GLU A 56 0.20 7.84 -19.97
CA GLU A 56 0.86 8.39 -21.15
C GLU A 56 2.14 9.13 -20.80
N GLY A 57 2.14 9.86 -19.69
CA GLY A 57 3.30 10.57 -19.17
C GLY A 57 4.44 9.64 -18.77
N ASN A 58 4.15 8.59 -18.00
CA ASN A 58 5.14 7.57 -17.67
C ASN A 58 5.64 6.82 -18.91
N LYS A 59 4.76 6.52 -19.87
CA LYS A 59 5.17 5.97 -21.17
C LYS A 59 6.19 6.84 -21.89
N ARG A 60 6.02 8.17 -21.88
CA ARG A 60 7.04 9.08 -22.44
C ARG A 60 8.34 9.04 -21.65
N PHE A 61 8.26 9.02 -20.31
CA PHE A 61 9.42 8.94 -19.44
C PHE A 61 10.28 7.70 -19.70
N PHE A 62 9.72 6.49 -19.58
CA PHE A 62 10.52 5.27 -19.74
C PHE A 62 10.92 4.97 -21.19
N SER A 63 10.27 5.59 -22.18
CA SER A 63 10.68 5.53 -23.59
C SER A 63 11.70 6.59 -23.99
N GLY A 64 12.11 7.47 -23.07
CA GLY A 64 13.06 8.56 -23.37
C GLY A 64 12.50 9.67 -24.26
N THR A 65 11.19 9.86 -24.28
CA THR A 65 10.47 10.86 -25.09
C THR A 65 9.74 11.91 -24.27
N SER A 66 10.19 12.14 -23.02
CA SER A 66 9.66 13.18 -22.13
C SER A 66 9.59 14.55 -22.79
N THR A 67 8.52 15.28 -22.50
CA THR A 67 8.25 16.59 -23.10
C THR A 67 8.58 17.76 -22.18
N HIS A 68 8.66 17.52 -20.86
CA HIS A 68 9.00 18.53 -19.85
C HIS A 68 8.13 19.81 -19.95
N LYS A 69 6.86 19.64 -20.32
CA LYS A 69 5.92 20.76 -20.47
C LYS A 69 5.60 21.40 -19.12
N ARG A 70 5.24 22.68 -19.14
CA ARG A 70 4.78 23.45 -17.96
C ARG A 70 5.85 23.52 -16.84
N GLN A 71 7.10 23.72 -17.22
CA GLN A 71 8.23 23.89 -16.28
C GLN A 71 8.93 25.26 -16.43
N ASP A 72 8.33 26.16 -17.20
CA ASP A 72 8.88 27.47 -17.52
C ASP A 72 8.38 28.59 -16.57
N SER A 73 8.96 29.79 -16.74
CA SER A 73 8.63 30.95 -15.92
C SER A 73 7.22 31.51 -16.14
N GLU A 74 6.61 31.26 -17.30
CA GLU A 74 5.24 31.70 -17.57
C GLU A 74 4.27 30.86 -16.75
N ARG A 75 4.51 29.55 -16.69
CA ARG A 75 3.75 28.64 -15.83
C ARG A 75 3.79 29.06 -14.35
N ILE A 76 4.95 29.50 -13.84
CA ILE A 76 5.06 29.98 -12.45
C ILE A 76 4.15 31.19 -12.21
N LYS A 77 4.09 32.14 -13.17
CA LYS A 77 3.23 33.33 -13.06
C LYS A 77 1.74 32.98 -13.09
N GLU A 78 1.36 31.93 -13.83
CA GLU A 78 0.00 31.39 -13.80
C GLU A 78 -0.32 30.79 -12.43
N LEU A 79 0.56 29.93 -11.92
CA LEU A 79 0.36 29.21 -10.66
C LEU A 79 0.36 30.12 -9.42
N ALA A 80 0.98 31.31 -9.51
CA ALA A 80 0.89 32.32 -8.46
C ALA A 80 -0.55 32.77 -8.16
N LYS A 81 -1.50 32.51 -9.06
CA LYS A 81 -2.93 32.83 -8.89
C LYS A 81 -3.75 31.68 -8.31
N GLY A 82 -3.18 30.47 -8.27
CA GLY A 82 -3.86 29.26 -7.83
C GLY A 82 -3.37 28.01 -8.56
N GLN A 83 -3.72 26.84 -8.03
CA GLN A 83 -3.37 25.54 -8.59
C GLN A 83 -4.63 24.68 -8.75
N ASN A 84 -4.58 23.74 -9.70
CA ASN A 84 -5.61 22.74 -9.93
C ASN A 84 -4.93 21.46 -10.44
N PRO A 85 -4.31 20.68 -9.52
CA PRO A 85 -3.62 19.46 -9.88
C PRO A 85 -4.60 18.40 -10.34
N LYS A 86 -4.16 17.55 -11.27
CA LYS A 86 -4.99 16.49 -11.87
C LYS A 86 -5.03 15.24 -10.99
N CYS A 87 -4.02 15.07 -10.15
CA CYS A 87 -3.93 13.95 -9.24
C CYS A 87 -3.16 14.30 -7.97
N VAL A 88 -3.44 13.53 -6.93
CA VAL A 88 -2.58 13.36 -5.78
C VAL A 88 -1.72 12.12 -6.02
N ILE A 89 -0.41 12.22 -5.81
CA ILE A 89 0.47 11.06 -5.73
C ILE A 89 0.97 10.93 -4.30
N VAL A 90 0.59 9.84 -3.64
CA VAL A 90 1.19 9.40 -2.38
C VAL A 90 2.35 8.48 -2.72
N GLY A 91 3.57 8.95 -2.53
CA GLY A 91 4.78 8.24 -2.95
C GLY A 91 5.86 8.16 -1.89
N CYS A 92 6.94 7.44 -2.20
CA CYS A 92 8.08 7.36 -1.30
C CYS A 92 8.95 8.63 -1.37
N SER A 93 9.56 9.03 -0.25
CA SER A 93 10.60 10.10 -0.21
C SER A 93 11.90 9.73 -0.95
N ASP A 94 12.02 8.50 -1.47
CA ASP A 94 13.18 8.02 -2.23
C ASP A 94 13.54 9.00 -3.37
N SER A 95 14.78 9.48 -3.39
CA SER A 95 15.23 10.52 -4.31
C SER A 95 15.21 10.07 -5.78
N ARG A 96 15.10 8.77 -6.05
CA ARG A 96 15.02 8.20 -7.40
C ARG A 96 13.59 8.20 -7.96
N VAL A 97 12.59 8.51 -7.13
CA VAL A 97 11.16 8.41 -7.50
C VAL A 97 10.41 9.75 -7.37
N PRO A 98 10.89 10.86 -7.96
CA PRO A 98 10.12 12.10 -8.03
C PRO A 98 8.91 11.95 -8.99
N PRO A 99 7.66 12.00 -8.51
CA PRO A 99 6.48 11.69 -9.32
C PRO A 99 6.31 12.56 -10.56
N GLU A 100 6.61 13.86 -10.46
CA GLU A 100 6.49 14.81 -11.56
C GLU A 100 7.40 14.44 -12.73
N ILE A 101 8.58 13.90 -12.45
CA ILE A 101 9.52 13.44 -13.48
C ILE A 101 9.09 12.08 -14.03
N VAL A 102 8.79 11.12 -13.14
CA VAL A 102 8.41 9.74 -13.51
C VAL A 102 7.16 9.71 -14.40
N PHE A 103 6.23 10.65 -14.18
CA PHE A 103 5.02 10.79 -14.99
C PHE A 103 5.11 11.89 -16.07
N ASP A 104 6.28 12.49 -16.34
CA ASP A 104 6.45 13.60 -17.30
C ASP A 104 5.38 14.71 -17.16
N GLN A 105 5.18 15.15 -15.91
CA GLN A 105 4.31 16.26 -15.54
C GLN A 105 5.11 17.53 -15.22
N GLY A 106 4.42 18.65 -15.21
CA GLY A 106 4.98 19.96 -14.91
C GLY A 106 4.47 20.54 -13.60
N LEU A 107 4.77 21.82 -13.40
CA LEU A 107 4.40 22.55 -12.20
C LEU A 107 2.87 22.66 -12.09
N GLY A 108 2.37 22.32 -10.90
CA GLY A 108 0.95 22.41 -10.54
C GLY A 108 0.07 21.29 -11.11
N ASP A 109 0.64 20.28 -11.78
CA ASP A 109 -0.13 19.16 -12.32
C ASP A 109 -0.35 18.03 -11.30
N VAL A 110 0.59 17.87 -10.36
CA VAL A 110 0.60 16.81 -9.35
C VAL A 110 0.61 17.45 -7.96
N PHE A 111 -0.26 16.99 -7.07
CA PHE A 111 -0.18 17.25 -5.65
C PHE A 111 0.59 16.11 -4.99
N SER A 112 1.85 16.35 -4.62
CA SER A 112 2.81 15.32 -4.24
C SER A 112 2.93 15.20 -2.72
N ILE A 113 2.62 14.03 -2.16
CA ILE A 113 2.74 13.72 -0.73
C ILE A 113 3.74 12.58 -0.60
N ARG A 114 4.85 12.81 0.12
CA ARG A 114 5.99 11.89 0.10
C ARG A 114 6.58 11.65 1.48
N THR A 115 6.46 10.41 1.94
CA THR A 115 7.05 9.88 3.18
C THR A 115 7.91 8.66 2.89
N ALA A 116 8.85 8.32 3.77
CA ALA A 116 9.64 7.10 3.59
C ALA A 116 8.73 5.88 3.65
N GLY A 117 8.78 5.02 2.62
CA GLY A 117 7.89 3.88 2.49
C GLY A 117 6.45 4.22 2.14
N ASN A 118 6.16 5.46 1.69
CA ASN A 118 4.81 5.94 1.37
C ASN A 118 3.79 5.66 2.49
N VAL A 119 4.26 5.66 3.73
CA VAL A 119 3.47 5.47 4.94
C VAL A 119 2.59 6.70 5.17
N MET A 120 1.35 6.48 5.57
CA MET A 120 0.39 7.53 5.85
C MET A 120 -0.11 7.48 7.29
N ALA A 121 -0.24 8.66 7.88
CA ALA A 121 -0.98 8.92 9.10
C ALA A 121 -1.87 10.17 8.89
N ASP A 122 -2.28 10.80 9.99
CA ASP A 122 -3.24 11.92 9.98
C ASP A 122 -2.82 13.10 9.09
N PHE A 123 -1.52 13.44 9.02
CA PHE A 123 -1.06 14.58 8.24
C PHE A 123 -1.02 14.30 6.73
N GLU A 124 -0.68 13.07 6.34
CA GLU A 124 -0.73 12.66 4.94
C GLU A 124 -2.18 12.58 4.46
N GLU A 125 -3.08 11.94 5.24
CA GLU A 125 -4.51 11.88 4.91
C GLU A 125 -5.15 13.26 4.85
N GLY A 126 -4.88 14.13 5.83
CA GLY A 126 -5.38 15.51 5.80
C GLY A 126 -4.87 16.32 4.59
N SER A 127 -3.66 16.03 4.10
CA SER A 127 -3.14 16.64 2.87
C SER A 127 -3.85 16.12 1.61
N ILE A 128 -4.25 14.84 1.60
CA ILE A 128 -5.07 14.24 0.53
C ILE A 128 -6.46 14.87 0.54
N GLU A 129 -7.10 14.95 1.71
CA GLU A 129 -8.40 15.61 1.90
C GLU A 129 -8.35 17.06 1.42
N TYR A 130 -7.30 17.81 1.75
CA TYR A 130 -7.12 19.17 1.27
C TYR A 130 -7.12 19.26 -0.27
N ALA A 131 -6.38 18.38 -0.94
CA ALA A 131 -6.31 18.37 -2.40
C ALA A 131 -7.66 18.02 -3.06
N ILE A 132 -8.45 17.17 -2.42
CA ILE A 132 -9.77 16.79 -2.93
C ILE A 132 -10.80 17.89 -2.64
N GLU A 133 -10.90 18.35 -1.39
CA GLU A 133 -11.92 19.30 -0.96
C GLU A 133 -11.68 20.71 -1.51
N HIS A 134 -10.43 21.20 -1.45
CA HIS A 134 -10.11 22.57 -1.81
C HIS A 134 -9.56 22.73 -3.23
N LEU A 135 -8.92 21.70 -3.78
CA LEU A 135 -8.35 21.75 -5.13
C LEU A 135 -9.15 20.91 -6.14
N HIS A 136 -10.19 20.20 -5.69
CA HIS A 136 -11.07 19.38 -6.53
C HIS A 136 -10.32 18.32 -7.34
N THR A 137 -9.28 17.74 -6.75
CA THR A 137 -8.42 16.75 -7.40
C THR A 137 -9.15 15.40 -7.48
N PRO A 138 -9.39 14.84 -8.69
CA PRO A 138 -10.29 13.70 -8.87
C PRO A 138 -9.61 12.33 -8.73
N LEU A 139 -8.29 12.27 -8.62
CA LEU A 139 -7.52 11.03 -8.64
C LEU A 139 -6.48 11.02 -7.53
N VAL A 140 -6.41 9.92 -6.78
CA VAL A 140 -5.33 9.61 -5.85
C VAL A 140 -4.62 8.35 -6.32
N VAL A 141 -3.30 8.39 -6.41
CA VAL A 141 -2.45 7.23 -6.71
C VAL A 141 -1.54 6.97 -5.52
N VAL A 142 -1.65 5.78 -4.92
CA VAL A 142 -0.67 5.27 -3.96
C VAL A 142 0.41 4.54 -4.75
N MET A 143 1.62 5.09 -4.76
CA MET A 143 2.72 4.61 -5.59
C MET A 143 3.90 4.12 -4.74
N GLY A 144 4.04 2.80 -4.68
CA GLY A 144 5.24 2.13 -4.16
C GLY A 144 6.34 2.05 -5.22
N HIS A 145 7.49 1.48 -4.87
CA HIS A 145 8.56 1.27 -5.82
C HIS A 145 9.47 0.10 -5.44
N GLN A 146 10.10 -0.49 -6.46
CA GLN A 146 11.14 -1.51 -6.26
C GLN A 146 12.34 -0.94 -5.51
N GLY A 147 12.98 -1.78 -4.69
CA GLY A 147 14.17 -1.38 -3.92
C GLY A 147 13.91 -0.28 -2.87
N CYS A 148 12.69 -0.21 -2.33
CA CYS A 148 12.33 0.70 -1.23
C CYS A 148 13.12 0.43 0.06
N GLY A 149 13.82 1.45 0.56
CA GLY A 149 14.62 1.36 1.78
C GLY A 149 13.79 1.07 3.04
N ALA A 150 12.55 1.58 3.12
CA ALA A 150 11.68 1.33 4.27
C ALA A 150 11.18 -0.12 4.31
N ILE A 151 10.78 -0.67 3.16
CA ILE A 151 10.40 -2.09 3.04
C ILE A 151 11.61 -2.99 3.33
N LYS A 152 12.81 -2.61 2.86
CA LYS A 152 14.03 -3.34 3.23
C LYS A 152 14.24 -3.34 4.74
N ALA A 153 14.13 -2.19 5.38
CA ALA A 153 14.31 -2.06 6.82
C ALA A 153 13.28 -2.87 7.63
N LEU A 154 12.04 -2.95 7.15
CA LEU A 154 11.02 -3.85 7.70
C LEU A 154 11.47 -5.30 7.66
N LEU A 155 11.88 -5.80 6.49
CA LEU A 155 12.31 -7.19 6.33
C LEU A 155 13.56 -7.49 7.17
N ASP A 156 14.57 -6.61 7.12
CA ASP A 156 15.79 -6.73 7.94
C ASP A 156 15.45 -6.72 9.45
N HIS A 157 14.45 -5.95 9.88
CA HIS A 157 14.01 -5.94 11.28
C HIS A 157 13.38 -7.29 11.67
N VAL A 158 12.49 -7.85 10.85
CA VAL A 158 11.89 -9.17 11.09
C VAL A 158 12.97 -10.25 11.18
N ASP A 159 13.96 -10.23 10.28
CA ASP A 159 15.09 -11.17 10.28
C ASP A 159 15.86 -11.20 11.59
N ASN A 160 16.16 -10.02 12.11
CA ASN A 160 16.90 -9.89 13.35
C ASN A 160 16.09 -10.35 14.56
N VAL A 161 14.79 -10.02 14.62
CA VAL A 161 13.90 -10.47 15.69
C VAL A 161 13.76 -12.00 15.66
N ASP A 162 13.58 -12.59 14.48
CA ASP A 162 13.52 -14.06 14.32
C ASP A 162 14.83 -14.75 14.73
N ALA A 163 15.97 -14.07 14.57
CA ALA A 163 17.27 -14.54 15.03
C ALA A 163 17.50 -14.37 16.54
N GLY A 164 16.53 -13.81 17.28
CA GLY A 164 16.62 -13.56 18.72
C GLY A 164 17.38 -12.29 19.11
N ASN A 165 17.68 -11.41 18.15
CA ASN A 165 18.32 -10.13 18.44
C ASN A 165 17.27 -9.13 18.95
N SER A 166 17.58 -8.44 20.05
CA SER A 166 16.81 -7.24 20.43
C SER A 166 17.25 -6.07 19.54
N LEU A 167 16.27 -5.42 18.91
CA LEU A 167 16.47 -4.26 18.04
C LEU A 167 15.78 -3.01 18.58
N GLU A 168 15.67 -2.87 19.91
CA GLU A 168 15.08 -1.66 20.50
C GLU A 168 15.84 -0.42 20.01
N ARG A 169 15.15 0.37 19.19
CA ARG A 169 15.60 1.65 18.64
C ARG A 169 14.49 2.65 18.88
N GLU A 170 14.78 3.70 19.64
CA GLU A 170 13.85 4.80 19.88
C GLU A 170 14.17 5.97 18.94
N ASP A 171 14.05 5.76 17.63
CA ASP A 171 14.26 6.81 16.63
C ASP A 171 13.03 6.96 15.73
N HIS A 172 13.02 7.94 14.82
CA HIS A 172 11.89 8.13 13.92
C HIS A 172 11.81 7.05 12.82
N VAL A 173 12.90 6.33 12.56
CA VAL A 173 12.92 5.24 11.57
C VAL A 173 12.22 4.01 12.13
N SER A 174 12.40 3.70 13.42
CA SER A 174 11.66 2.59 14.06
C SER A 174 10.16 2.79 14.01
N LYS A 175 9.65 4.03 14.12
CA LYS A 175 8.21 4.32 13.94
C LYS A 175 7.68 3.96 12.56
N ILE A 176 8.48 4.17 11.50
CA ILE A 176 8.11 3.77 10.13
C ILE A 176 8.05 2.25 10.02
N ILE A 177 9.06 1.56 10.56
CA ILE A 177 9.13 0.10 10.57
C ILE A 177 7.96 -0.49 11.36
N GLU A 178 7.67 0.05 12.54
CA GLU A 178 6.56 -0.37 13.40
C GLU A 178 5.21 -0.20 12.72
N LYS A 179 4.99 0.96 12.06
CA LYS A 179 3.78 1.22 11.29
C LYS A 179 3.62 0.18 10.18
N LEU A 180 4.60 0.03 9.28
CA LEU A 180 4.56 -0.97 8.21
C LEU A 180 4.38 -2.41 8.74
N LYS A 181 5.05 -2.74 9.85
CA LYS A 181 4.93 -4.06 10.48
C LYS A 181 3.52 -4.28 11.04
N SER A 182 2.82 -3.24 11.48
CA SER A 182 1.48 -3.40 12.08
C SER A 182 0.37 -3.60 11.05
N GLU A 183 0.64 -3.42 9.76
CA GLU A 183 -0.39 -3.45 8.71
C GLU A 183 -0.75 -4.86 8.26
N GLU A 184 -2.04 -5.06 7.96
CA GLU A 184 -2.63 -6.37 7.67
C GLU A 184 -2.02 -7.03 6.42
N GLU A 185 -1.85 -6.26 5.33
CA GLU A 185 -1.30 -6.76 4.07
C GLU A 185 0.16 -7.21 4.23
N GLU A 186 0.98 -6.43 4.92
CA GLU A 186 2.38 -6.74 5.21
C GLU A 186 2.49 -7.96 6.11
N GLN A 187 1.68 -8.03 7.17
CA GLN A 187 1.62 -9.21 8.05
C GLN A 187 1.25 -10.48 7.27
N GLU A 188 0.31 -10.37 6.32
CA GLU A 188 -0.09 -11.51 5.49
C GLU A 188 1.03 -11.98 4.58
N VAL A 189 1.79 -11.06 3.96
CA VAL A 189 2.97 -11.41 3.17
C VAL A 189 4.03 -12.07 4.04
N LEU A 190 4.35 -11.50 5.21
CA LEU A 190 5.32 -12.07 6.14
C LEU A 190 4.94 -13.50 6.56
N ARG A 191 3.64 -13.75 6.80
CA ARG A 191 3.11 -15.05 7.20
C ARG A 191 3.08 -16.08 6.07
N THR A 192 2.74 -15.67 4.85
CA THR A 192 2.41 -16.61 3.75
C THR A 192 3.48 -16.72 2.68
N ALA A 193 4.22 -15.64 2.44
CA ALA A 193 5.27 -15.55 1.43
C ALA A 193 6.65 -15.25 2.02
N GLY A 194 6.75 -15.17 3.36
CA GLY A 194 7.98 -14.87 4.07
C GLY A 194 8.54 -13.50 3.66
N LYS A 195 9.82 -13.49 3.27
CA LYS A 195 10.60 -12.27 3.03
C LYS A 195 10.61 -11.86 1.55
N ASN A 196 9.52 -12.11 0.84
CA ASN A 196 9.43 -11.73 -0.57
C ASN A 196 9.32 -10.21 -0.70
N PHE A 197 10.43 -9.58 -1.08
CA PHE A 197 10.54 -8.13 -1.19
C PHE A 197 9.50 -7.51 -2.10
N ASN A 198 9.30 -8.08 -3.29
CA ASN A 198 8.38 -7.52 -4.28
C ASN A 198 6.93 -7.61 -3.80
N LEU A 199 6.56 -8.72 -3.14
CA LEU A 199 5.23 -8.85 -2.53
C LEU A 199 5.06 -7.89 -1.35
N ALA A 200 6.09 -7.64 -0.55
CA ALA A 200 6.02 -6.65 0.53
C ALA A 200 5.83 -5.21 0.01
N VAL A 201 6.46 -4.86 -1.13
CA VAL A 201 6.18 -3.58 -1.81
C VAL A 201 4.74 -3.49 -2.28
N VAL A 202 4.22 -4.55 -2.92
CA VAL A 202 2.82 -4.59 -3.39
C VAL A 202 1.85 -4.52 -2.19
N ALA A 203 2.12 -5.26 -1.12
CA ALA A 203 1.33 -5.22 0.11
C ALA A 203 1.19 -3.82 0.67
N ASN A 204 2.29 -3.06 0.79
CA ASN A 204 2.26 -1.67 1.24
C ASN A 204 1.43 -0.74 0.35
N VAL A 205 1.44 -0.97 -0.97
CA VAL A 205 0.58 -0.22 -1.90
C VAL A 205 -0.89 -0.59 -1.71
N VAL A 206 -1.18 -1.90 -1.62
CA VAL A 206 -2.55 -2.40 -1.39
C VAL A 206 -3.09 -1.90 -0.07
N HIS A 207 -2.27 -1.93 0.98
CA HIS A 207 -2.57 -1.39 2.29
C HIS A 207 -2.95 0.09 2.20
N GLY A 208 -2.07 0.93 1.63
CA GLY A 208 -2.34 2.36 1.51
C GLY A 208 -3.62 2.67 0.72
N VAL A 209 -3.90 1.92 -0.35
CA VAL A 209 -5.16 2.06 -1.10
C VAL A 209 -6.36 1.70 -0.22
N LYS A 210 -6.30 0.60 0.52
CA LYS A 210 -7.38 0.18 1.43
C LYS A 210 -7.58 1.14 2.58
N GLN A 211 -6.50 1.66 3.18
CA GLN A 211 -6.54 2.70 4.21
C GLN A 211 -7.35 3.90 3.71
N LEU A 212 -7.01 4.45 2.54
CA LEU A 212 -7.72 5.61 1.99
C LEU A 212 -9.17 5.31 1.57
N ARG A 213 -9.41 4.16 0.92
CA ARG A 213 -10.79 3.75 0.53
C ARG A 213 -11.69 3.52 1.74
N ASN A 214 -11.13 3.23 2.92
CA ASN A 214 -11.87 3.01 4.16
C ASN A 214 -11.74 4.17 5.17
N SER A 215 -11.08 5.27 4.79
CA SER A 215 -10.85 6.41 5.69
C SER A 215 -12.11 7.26 5.84
N ASP A 216 -12.70 7.19 7.03
CA ASP A 216 -13.86 7.97 7.46
C ASP A 216 -13.41 9.27 8.16
N PRO A 217 -14.18 10.37 8.08
CA PRO A 217 -15.52 10.46 7.52
C PRO A 217 -15.59 10.90 6.04
N TYR A 218 -14.48 11.34 5.44
CA TYR A 218 -14.51 12.03 4.14
C TYR A 218 -14.10 11.16 2.95
N LEU A 219 -12.86 10.64 2.93
CA LEU A 219 -12.28 9.98 1.75
C LEU A 219 -13.10 8.78 1.28
N LYS A 220 -13.54 7.93 2.21
CA LYS A 220 -14.40 6.78 1.92
C LYS A 220 -15.69 7.20 1.24
N LYS A 221 -16.35 8.25 1.72
CA LYS A 221 -17.59 8.75 1.11
C LYS A 221 -17.34 9.28 -0.30
N ALA A 222 -16.31 10.12 -0.48
CA ALA A 222 -15.94 10.65 -1.79
C ALA A 222 -15.61 9.52 -2.78
N TYR A 223 -14.92 8.46 -2.33
CA TYR A 223 -14.61 7.29 -3.13
C TYR A 223 -15.87 6.48 -3.50
N LEU A 224 -16.73 6.16 -2.53
CA LEU A 224 -17.96 5.40 -2.76
C LEU A 224 -18.92 6.12 -3.72
N ASN A 225 -18.98 7.45 -3.65
CA ASN A 225 -19.76 8.30 -4.54
C ASN A 225 -19.13 8.51 -5.94
N GLY A 226 -17.95 7.93 -6.21
CA GLY A 226 -17.26 8.09 -7.49
C GLY A 226 -16.73 9.50 -7.77
N GLU A 227 -16.74 10.39 -6.77
CA GLU A 227 -16.21 11.76 -6.84
C GLU A 227 -14.71 11.73 -7.08
N ILE A 228 -14.03 10.82 -6.38
CA ILE A 228 -12.61 10.51 -6.56
C ILE A 228 -12.40 9.06 -6.96
N ASN A 229 -11.27 8.78 -7.60
CA ASN A 229 -10.74 7.43 -7.76
C ASN A 229 -9.45 7.27 -6.96
N ILE A 230 -9.27 6.10 -6.35
CA ILE A 230 -8.05 5.75 -5.59
C ILE A 230 -7.48 4.48 -6.20
N VAL A 231 -6.26 4.56 -6.72
CA VAL A 231 -5.57 3.44 -7.41
C VAL A 231 -4.18 3.19 -6.83
N GLY A 232 -3.71 1.94 -6.96
CA GLY A 232 -2.36 1.54 -6.57
C GLY A 232 -1.44 1.43 -7.78
N ALA A 233 -0.16 1.72 -7.59
CA ALA A 233 0.87 1.53 -8.61
C ALA A 233 2.23 1.16 -8.00
N VAL A 234 3.08 0.50 -8.79
CA VAL A 234 4.48 0.20 -8.45
C VAL A 234 5.40 0.75 -9.52
N TYR A 235 6.36 1.56 -9.11
CA TYR A 235 7.43 2.03 -9.99
C TYR A 235 8.59 1.04 -10.04
N HIS A 236 8.96 0.62 -11.25
CA HIS A 236 10.09 -0.25 -11.54
C HIS A 236 11.33 0.61 -11.79
N ILE A 237 12.22 0.71 -10.81
CA ILE A 237 13.41 1.58 -10.87
C ILE A 237 14.32 1.22 -12.06
N GLU A 238 14.40 -0.06 -12.44
CA GLU A 238 15.30 -0.51 -13.50
C GLU A 238 14.84 -0.08 -14.91
N SER A 239 13.52 -0.11 -15.16
CA SER A 239 12.96 0.22 -16.48
C SER A 239 12.43 1.64 -16.57
N GLY A 240 12.05 2.24 -15.44
CA GLY A 240 11.32 3.50 -15.40
C GLY A 240 9.81 3.35 -15.60
N GLU A 241 9.30 2.12 -15.75
CA GLU A 241 7.88 1.84 -15.93
C GLU A 241 7.11 1.92 -14.61
N VAL A 242 5.88 2.44 -14.66
CA VAL A 242 4.91 2.38 -13.57
C VAL A 242 3.84 1.35 -13.93
N GLU A 243 3.80 0.25 -13.19
CA GLU A 243 2.75 -0.74 -13.27
C GLU A 243 1.58 -0.30 -12.38
N PHE A 244 0.38 -0.14 -12.97
CA PHE A 244 -0.84 0.12 -12.21
C PHE A 244 -1.48 -1.21 -11.83
N LEU A 245 -1.87 -1.33 -10.56
CA LEU A 245 -2.38 -2.57 -9.98
C LEU A 245 -3.91 -2.64 -10.11
N ASP A 246 -4.42 -3.84 -10.38
CA ASP A 246 -5.85 -4.10 -10.51
C ASP A 246 -6.36 -4.92 -9.30
N PHE A 247 -6.97 -4.28 -8.29
CA PHE A 247 -7.58 -4.93 -7.12
C PHE A 247 -8.76 -4.18 -6.47
#